data_AF-A0AAV2YKA3-F1
#
_entry.id   AF-A0AAV2YKA3-F1
#
_cell.length_a   1.000
_cell.length_b   1.000
_cell.length_c   1.000
_cell.angle_alpha   90.00
_cell.angle_beta   90.00
_cell.angle_gamma   90.00
#
_symmetry.space_group_name_H-M   'P 1'
#
loop_
_entity.id
_entity.type
_entity.pdbx_description
1 polymer ?
#
loop_
_entity_poly.entity_id
_entity_poly.type
_entity_poly.pdbx_seq_one_letter_code
_entity_poly.pdbx_strand_id
1 'polypeptide(L)'
;MADQQPAHIVEDETVVEVDAADGRGFQPVDDVAAKMGAMGLDHDEDDEEDDLANLPRKVQLRIEALRKLQESQAELEEQFEKERRLLELKYEKLYQPMYRERAEIVAGSKEVDAVLSGEGLQQEEASAEEDDVKGIPGFWLRALMNHSLLEELIHERDLPAFEYLVDIRSSSHEDDNGFKLEFEFAPNPFFENTVLTKEYDVAEASDAGDAVLRNITGTEIQWKAGQNLCEVTKKVKQRAKGSKETRVIQRTEPCESFFQIFTPVEMPSEEEEDEDSRMLMRQLTRDFQIGFTIHESIVPQAVLWFTGEAVEADSDYDPEEDEDFEEDEESDSDEEEGAPRRGKNKKFAALGEAGAASTEKPPECKNQ
;
A
#
# COMPACT_ATOMS: atom_id res chain seq x y z
N MET A 1 -56.59 -69.85 8.52
CA MET A 1 -57.55 -68.79 8.13
C MET A 1 -56.97 -67.48 8.66
N ALA A 2 -56.57 -66.56 7.76
CA ALA A 2 -56.40 -65.11 7.95
C ALA A 2 -55.49 -64.64 9.13
N ASP A 3 -54.60 -63.65 9.04
CA ASP A 3 -54.16 -62.67 8.05
C ASP A 3 -53.01 -61.88 8.72
N GLN A 4 -52.38 -60.96 7.99
CA GLN A 4 -51.46 -59.89 8.39
C GLN A 4 -49.96 -60.21 8.45
N GLN A 5 -49.36 -60.09 7.26
CA GLN A 5 -47.97 -59.64 7.10
C GLN A 5 -47.85 -58.13 7.37
N PRO A 6 -46.71 -57.64 7.90
CA PRO A 6 -46.46 -56.22 8.13
C PRO A 6 -46.18 -55.49 6.81
N ALA A 7 -46.76 -54.29 6.67
CA ALA A 7 -46.58 -53.42 5.52
C ALA A 7 -45.13 -52.93 5.42
N HIS A 8 -44.50 -53.22 4.28
CA HIS A 8 -43.26 -52.62 3.84
C HIS A 8 -43.57 -51.18 3.41
N ILE A 9 -43.03 -50.19 4.10
CA ILE A 9 -43.02 -48.81 3.62
C ILE A 9 -41.96 -48.78 2.52
N VAL A 10 -42.41 -48.61 1.28
CA VAL A 10 -41.56 -48.28 0.15
C VAL A 10 -41.57 -46.75 0.10
N GLU A 11 -40.43 -46.12 0.36
CA GLU A 11 -40.24 -44.70 0.08
C GLU A 11 -40.33 -44.53 -1.44
N ASP A 12 -41.47 -44.02 -1.89
CA ASP A 12 -41.67 -43.62 -3.28
C ASP A 12 -40.86 -42.33 -3.47
N GLU A 13 -39.78 -42.40 -4.25
CA GLU A 13 -39.08 -41.21 -4.74
C GLU A 13 -40.09 -40.40 -5.53
N THR A 14 -40.67 -39.37 -4.90
CA THR A 14 -41.50 -38.40 -5.60
C THR A 14 -40.61 -37.61 -6.55
N VAL A 15 -40.53 -38.08 -7.79
CA VAL A 15 -40.06 -37.27 -8.92
C VAL A 15 -41.07 -36.15 -9.08
N VAL A 16 -40.70 -34.95 -8.64
CA VAL A 16 -41.46 -33.73 -8.90
C VAL A 16 -41.23 -33.40 -10.37
N GLU A 17 -42.11 -33.89 -11.25
CA GLU A 17 -42.20 -33.37 -12.61
C GLU A 17 -42.73 -31.94 -12.52
N VAL A 18 -41.84 -30.97 -12.69
CA VAL A 18 -42.19 -29.56 -12.85
C VAL A 18 -42.91 -29.40 -14.20
N ASP A 19 -44.20 -29.08 -14.12
CA ASP A 19 -45.05 -28.80 -15.27
C ASP A 19 -44.55 -27.53 -15.97
N ALA A 20 -43.99 -27.68 -17.17
CA ALA A 20 -43.37 -26.60 -17.95
C ALA A 20 -44.36 -25.51 -18.40
N ALA A 21 -45.64 -25.61 -18.02
CA ALA A 21 -46.71 -24.68 -18.40
C ALA A 21 -47.22 -23.77 -17.26
N ASP A 22 -46.67 -23.85 -16.04
CA ASP A 22 -47.20 -23.10 -14.89
C ASP A 22 -46.74 -21.62 -14.80
N GLY A 23 -45.89 -21.17 -15.73
CA GLY A 23 -45.42 -19.79 -15.83
C GLY A 23 -44.57 -19.32 -14.66
N ARG A 24 -44.15 -20.23 -13.76
CA ARG A 24 -43.25 -19.97 -12.62
C ARG A 24 -41.96 -20.78 -12.70
N GLY A 25 -41.64 -21.33 -13.87
CA GLY A 25 -40.34 -21.93 -14.17
C GLY A 25 -39.27 -20.87 -14.41
N PHE A 26 -38.09 -21.07 -13.81
CA PHE A 26 -36.87 -20.34 -14.15
C PHE A 26 -36.62 -20.48 -15.66
N GLN A 27 -36.55 -19.36 -16.39
CA GLN A 27 -36.32 -19.41 -17.84
C GLN A 27 -34.90 -19.95 -18.12
N PRO A 28 -34.71 -20.82 -19.13
CA PRO A 28 -33.39 -21.33 -19.47
C PRO A 28 -32.42 -20.19 -19.78
N VAL A 29 -31.17 -20.34 -19.37
CA VAL A 29 -30.07 -19.37 -19.58
C VAL A 29 -29.88 -18.98 -21.06
N ASP A 30 -30.31 -19.81 -22.01
CA ASP A 30 -30.31 -19.51 -23.44
C ASP A 30 -31.23 -18.32 -23.80
N ASP A 31 -32.32 -18.14 -23.05
CA ASP A 31 -33.26 -17.02 -23.23
C ASP A 31 -32.68 -15.71 -22.65
N VAL A 32 -31.71 -15.81 -21.73
CA VAL A 32 -30.95 -14.67 -21.19
C VAL A 32 -29.82 -14.30 -22.13
N ALA A 33 -29.05 -15.27 -22.64
CA ALA A 33 -28.02 -15.03 -23.66
C ALA A 33 -28.63 -14.44 -24.96
N ALA A 34 -29.76 -14.97 -25.43
CA ALA A 34 -30.48 -14.40 -26.56
C ALA A 34 -31.06 -13.00 -26.26
N LYS A 35 -31.45 -12.72 -25.01
CA LYS A 35 -31.86 -11.37 -24.58
C LYS A 35 -30.69 -10.42 -24.45
N MET A 36 -29.53 -10.88 -23.97
CA MET A 36 -28.29 -10.10 -23.86
C MET A 36 -27.74 -9.76 -25.24
N GLY A 37 -27.71 -10.73 -26.17
CA GLY A 37 -27.39 -10.49 -27.58
C GLY A 37 -28.41 -9.60 -28.30
N ALA A 38 -29.70 -9.64 -27.91
CA ALA A 38 -30.71 -8.69 -28.41
C ALA A 38 -30.63 -7.30 -27.75
N MET A 39 -29.88 -7.16 -26.64
CA MET A 39 -29.58 -5.90 -25.95
C MET A 39 -28.22 -5.32 -26.36
N GLY A 40 -27.48 -5.97 -27.28
CA GLY A 40 -26.18 -5.49 -27.78
C GLY A 40 -25.02 -5.68 -26.79
N LEU A 41 -25.19 -6.50 -25.75
CA LEU A 41 -24.22 -6.61 -24.63
C LEU A 41 -23.03 -7.56 -24.91
N ASP A 42 -22.81 -7.96 -26.16
CA ASP A 42 -21.83 -8.99 -26.57
C ASP A 42 -20.78 -8.45 -27.57
N HIS A 43 -20.46 -7.14 -27.56
CA HIS A 43 -19.49 -6.58 -28.52
C HIS A 43 -18.51 -5.54 -27.97
N ASP A 44 -17.35 -5.49 -28.63
CA ASP A 44 -16.16 -4.71 -28.31
C ASP A 44 -16.46 -3.21 -28.16
N GLU A 45 -15.65 -2.49 -27.38
CA GLU A 45 -15.83 -1.09 -26.92
C GLU A 45 -16.12 -0.06 -28.05
N ASP A 46 -15.82 -0.39 -29.31
CA ASP A 46 -16.07 0.46 -30.48
C ASP A 46 -17.53 0.46 -31.00
N ASP A 47 -18.41 -0.45 -30.54
CA ASP A 47 -19.80 -0.60 -31.03
C ASP A 47 -20.90 -0.01 -30.10
N GLU A 48 -20.54 0.46 -28.89
CA GLU A 48 -21.53 0.94 -27.89
C GLU A 48 -22.30 2.21 -28.32
N GLU A 49 -21.66 3.11 -29.07
CA GLU A 49 -22.27 4.37 -29.49
C GLU A 49 -23.33 4.16 -30.59
N ASP A 50 -23.15 3.14 -31.43
CA ASP A 50 -24.08 2.78 -32.51
C ASP A 50 -25.32 2.03 -31.97
N ASP A 51 -25.17 1.28 -30.88
CA ASP A 51 -26.27 0.54 -30.25
C ASP A 51 -27.29 1.44 -29.54
N LEU A 52 -26.84 2.49 -28.84
CA LEU A 52 -27.73 3.47 -28.21
C LEU A 52 -28.52 4.29 -29.25
N ALA A 53 -27.91 4.55 -30.42
CA ALA A 53 -28.52 5.26 -31.54
C ALA A 53 -29.58 4.41 -32.25
N ASN A 54 -29.45 3.09 -32.23
CA ASN A 54 -30.38 2.14 -32.81
C ASN A 54 -31.61 1.82 -31.92
N LEU A 55 -31.60 2.25 -30.66
CA LEU A 55 -32.75 2.08 -29.76
C LEU A 55 -34.01 2.83 -30.24
N PRO A 56 -35.22 2.30 -29.98
CA PRO A 56 -36.46 2.99 -30.34
C PRO A 56 -36.52 4.40 -29.75
N ARG A 57 -37.03 5.38 -30.50
CA ARG A 57 -37.06 6.80 -30.08
C ARG A 57 -37.65 7.04 -28.68
N LYS A 58 -38.65 6.25 -28.28
CA LYS A 58 -39.23 6.34 -26.92
C LYS A 58 -38.27 5.91 -25.82
N VAL A 59 -37.38 4.95 -26.10
CA VAL A 59 -36.33 4.50 -25.18
C VAL A 59 -35.23 5.56 -25.11
N GLN A 60 -34.77 6.09 -26.26
CA GLN A 60 -33.81 7.21 -26.27
C GLN A 60 -34.29 8.41 -25.45
N LEU A 61 -35.56 8.80 -25.60
CA LEU A 61 -36.14 9.90 -24.81
C LEU A 61 -36.17 9.61 -23.30
N ARG A 62 -36.31 8.33 -22.90
CA ARG A 62 -36.23 7.93 -21.49
C ARG A 62 -34.79 7.99 -20.99
N ILE A 63 -33.83 7.53 -21.77
CA ILE A 63 -32.39 7.62 -21.45
C ILE A 63 -31.97 9.08 -21.30
N GLU A 64 -32.39 9.97 -22.22
CA GLU A 64 -32.11 11.40 -22.11
C GLU A 64 -32.73 12.02 -20.85
N ALA A 65 -33.93 11.58 -20.45
CA ALA A 65 -34.54 12.01 -19.20
C ALA A 65 -33.78 11.49 -17.96
N LEU A 66 -33.27 10.25 -18.01
CA LEU A 66 -32.43 9.69 -16.96
C LEU A 66 -31.07 10.41 -16.86
N ARG A 67 -30.44 10.77 -17.99
CA ARG A 67 -29.21 11.57 -18.02
C ARG A 67 -29.40 12.93 -17.34
N LYS A 68 -30.50 13.63 -17.63
CA LYS A 68 -30.85 14.89 -16.93
C LYS A 68 -31.08 14.71 -15.43
N LEU A 69 -31.61 13.56 -15.02
CA LEU A 69 -31.75 13.24 -13.60
C LEU A 69 -30.38 12.98 -12.95
N GLN A 70 -29.47 12.30 -13.66
CA GLN A 70 -28.09 12.08 -13.23
C GLN A 70 -27.33 13.41 -13.07
N GLU A 71 -27.49 14.34 -14.01
CA GLU A 71 -26.95 15.71 -13.89
C GLU A 71 -27.47 16.41 -12.62
N SER A 72 -28.77 16.30 -12.34
CA SER A 72 -29.36 16.88 -11.12
C SER A 72 -28.86 16.21 -9.83
N GLN A 73 -28.55 14.91 -9.89
CA GLN A 73 -27.94 14.19 -8.77
C GLN A 73 -26.50 14.64 -8.55
N ALA A 74 -25.70 14.81 -9.62
CA ALA A 74 -24.33 15.30 -9.53
C ALA A 74 -24.26 16.71 -8.93
N GLU A 75 -25.19 17.61 -9.29
CA GLU A 75 -25.28 18.94 -8.66
C GLU A 75 -25.54 18.89 -7.15
N LEU A 76 -26.28 17.87 -6.67
CA LEU A 76 -26.56 17.68 -5.25
C LEU A 76 -25.36 17.03 -4.54
N GLU A 77 -24.69 16.08 -5.18
CA GLU A 77 -23.47 15.45 -4.70
C GLU A 77 -22.36 16.49 -4.50
N GLU A 78 -22.17 17.41 -5.47
CA GLU A 78 -21.21 18.51 -5.37
C GLU A 78 -21.49 19.41 -4.15
N GLN A 79 -22.76 19.64 -3.82
CA GLN A 79 -23.14 20.40 -2.62
C GLN A 79 -22.85 19.62 -1.35
N PHE A 80 -23.16 18.32 -1.33
CA PHE A 80 -22.87 17.44 -0.20
C PHE A 80 -21.37 17.39 0.10
N GLU A 81 -20.54 17.21 -0.92
CA GLU A 81 -19.08 17.16 -0.79
C GLU A 81 -18.50 18.48 -0.27
N LYS A 82 -19.00 19.63 -0.75
CA LYS A 82 -18.61 20.95 -0.20
C LYS A 82 -18.98 21.10 1.26
N GLU A 83 -20.19 20.70 1.66
CA GLU A 83 -20.62 20.77 3.06
C GLU A 83 -19.85 19.80 3.95
N ARG A 84 -19.60 18.57 3.47
CA ARG A 84 -18.79 17.55 4.14
C ARG A 84 -17.38 18.05 4.41
N ARG A 85 -16.72 18.60 3.39
CA ARG A 85 -15.38 19.17 3.48
C ARG A 85 -15.29 20.33 4.49
N LEU A 86 -16.26 21.25 4.45
CA LEU A 86 -16.33 22.33 5.44
C LEU A 86 -16.53 21.81 6.87
N LEU A 87 -17.26 20.70 7.02
CA LEU A 87 -17.47 20.05 8.31
C LEU A 87 -16.18 19.36 8.80
N GLU A 88 -15.48 18.63 7.94
CA GLU A 88 -14.20 17.99 8.22
C GLU A 88 -13.17 19.03 8.69
N LEU A 89 -12.95 20.11 7.93
CA LEU A 89 -12.04 21.22 8.30
C LEU A 89 -12.42 21.89 9.63
N LYS A 90 -13.72 21.98 9.93
CA LYS A 90 -14.19 22.52 11.21
C LYS A 90 -13.81 21.60 12.36
N TYR A 91 -14.03 20.29 12.23
CA TYR A 91 -13.76 19.34 13.31
C TYR A 91 -12.26 19.09 13.49
N GLU A 92 -11.49 19.13 12.42
CA GLU A 92 -10.03 19.11 12.48
C GLU A 92 -9.50 20.23 13.40
N LYS A 93 -9.97 21.47 13.20
CA LYS A 93 -9.63 22.62 14.07
C LYS A 93 -10.03 22.39 15.53
N LEU A 94 -11.10 21.63 15.78
CA LEU A 94 -11.53 21.27 17.14
C LEU A 94 -10.69 20.14 17.77
N TYR A 95 -10.06 19.29 16.97
CA TYR A 95 -9.14 18.25 17.44
C TYR A 95 -7.73 18.78 17.75
N GLN A 96 -7.29 19.83 17.06
CA GLN A 96 -5.95 20.42 17.26
C GLN A 96 -5.56 20.69 18.73
N PRO A 97 -6.43 21.22 19.61
CA PRO A 97 -6.10 21.36 21.04
C PRO A 97 -5.82 20.03 21.74
N MET A 98 -6.53 18.96 21.40
CA MET A 98 -6.34 17.63 21.97
C MET A 98 -5.01 17.02 21.50
N TYR A 99 -4.64 17.21 20.22
CA TYR A 99 -3.37 16.75 19.70
C TYR A 99 -2.18 17.51 20.30
N ARG A 100 -2.31 18.82 20.55
CA ARG A 100 -1.28 19.58 21.28
C ARG A 100 -1.11 19.09 22.71
N GLU A 101 -2.22 18.82 23.40
CA GLU A 101 -2.17 18.27 24.75
C GLU A 101 -1.53 16.86 24.77
N ARG A 102 -1.85 16.00 23.78
CA ARG A 102 -1.16 14.71 23.59
C ARG A 102 0.35 14.93 23.41
N ALA A 103 0.77 15.86 22.57
CA ALA A 103 2.18 16.14 22.34
C ALA A 103 2.90 16.60 23.62
N GLU A 104 2.25 17.44 24.45
CA GLU A 104 2.80 17.85 25.75
C GLU A 104 2.98 16.67 26.73
N ILE A 105 2.02 15.74 26.75
CA ILE A 105 2.09 14.52 27.57
C ILE A 105 3.19 13.58 27.06
N VAL A 106 3.21 13.31 25.74
CA VAL A 106 4.21 12.43 25.10
C VAL A 106 5.62 12.98 25.30
N ALA A 107 5.82 14.30 25.23
CA ALA A 107 7.11 14.94 25.47
C ALA A 107 7.49 15.02 26.97
N GLY A 108 6.56 14.69 27.88
CA GLY A 108 6.74 14.83 29.32
C GLY A 108 6.86 16.29 29.79
N SER A 109 6.32 17.25 29.04
CA SER A 109 6.26 18.66 29.47
C SER A 109 5.04 18.96 30.33
N LYS A 110 4.00 18.12 30.22
CA LYS A 110 2.80 18.16 31.05
C LYS A 110 2.73 16.91 31.92
N GLU A 111 2.89 17.11 33.22
CA GLU A 111 2.68 16.06 34.23
C GLU A 111 1.19 15.70 34.30
N VAL A 112 0.91 14.41 34.29
CA VAL A 112 -0.43 13.87 34.48
C VAL A 112 -0.51 13.33 35.91
N ASP A 113 -1.32 13.98 36.75
CA ASP A 113 -1.66 13.42 38.06
C ASP A 113 -2.27 12.02 37.83
N ALA A 114 -1.83 11.03 38.62
CA ALA A 114 -2.30 9.64 38.59
C ALA A 114 -3.83 9.44 38.81
N VAL A 115 -4.59 10.53 38.88
CA VAL A 115 -5.97 10.64 39.36
C VAL A 115 -6.98 10.90 38.22
N LEU A 116 -6.56 11.08 36.96
CA LEU A 116 -7.50 11.11 35.83
C LEU A 116 -8.05 9.72 35.48
N SER A 117 -7.37 8.65 35.88
CA SER A 117 -7.85 7.27 35.78
C SER A 117 -8.66 6.89 37.02
N GLY A 118 -9.98 6.81 36.87
CA GLY A 118 -10.89 6.23 37.85
C GLY A 118 -10.68 4.75 38.17
N GLU A 119 -9.51 4.18 37.86
CA GLU A 119 -9.07 2.85 38.28
C GLU A 119 -7.60 2.95 38.69
N GLY A 120 -7.33 2.66 39.96
CA GLY A 120 -6.00 2.77 40.54
C GLY A 120 -5.02 1.78 39.93
N LEU A 121 -3.95 2.31 39.32
CA LEU A 121 -2.70 1.57 39.26
C LEU A 121 -2.29 1.29 40.71
N GLN A 122 -2.29 0.02 41.10
CA GLN A 122 -1.80 -0.40 42.40
C GLN A 122 -0.35 0.07 42.51
N GLN A 123 -0.15 0.98 43.45
CA GLN A 123 1.13 1.58 43.78
C GLN A 123 2.05 0.48 44.31
N GLU A 124 2.73 -0.24 43.41
CA GLU A 124 4.02 -0.84 43.77
C GLU A 124 4.99 0.32 43.94
N GLU A 125 5.74 0.32 45.04
CA GLU A 125 6.66 1.41 45.40
C GLU A 125 7.61 1.70 44.23
N ALA A 126 7.40 2.85 43.58
CA ALA A 126 8.29 3.40 42.56
C ALA A 126 9.72 3.32 43.06
N SER A 127 10.53 2.51 42.38
CA SER A 127 11.96 2.42 42.67
C SER A 127 12.62 3.74 42.27
N ALA A 128 13.69 4.14 42.97
CA ALA A 128 14.40 5.40 42.72
C ALA A 128 15.05 5.52 41.31
N GLU A 129 14.82 4.54 40.42
CA GLU A 129 15.21 4.58 39.00
C GLU A 129 14.09 5.11 38.08
N GLU A 130 12.87 5.33 38.58
CA GLU A 130 11.72 5.81 37.77
C GLU A 130 11.69 7.35 37.56
N ASP A 131 12.46 8.12 38.33
CA ASP A 131 12.45 9.59 38.28
C ASP A 131 13.16 10.20 37.04
N ASP A 132 13.75 9.40 36.15
CA ASP A 132 14.56 9.88 35.00
C ASP A 132 13.91 9.62 33.62
N VAL A 133 12.72 9.03 33.57
CA VAL A 133 12.02 8.78 32.30
C VAL A 133 11.19 10.00 31.92
N LYS A 134 11.68 10.79 30.96
CA LYS A 134 10.94 11.94 30.43
C LYS A 134 9.95 11.52 29.34
N GLY A 135 8.67 11.75 29.57
CA GLY A 135 7.61 11.56 28.58
C GLY A 135 7.36 10.07 28.26
N ILE A 136 6.99 9.80 27.00
CA ILE A 136 6.74 8.44 26.49
C ILE A 136 7.76 8.15 25.37
N PRO A 137 8.94 7.57 25.71
CA PRO A 137 9.97 7.28 24.71
C PRO A 137 9.46 6.38 23.59
N GLY A 138 9.83 6.71 22.34
CA GLY A 138 9.49 5.91 21.17
C GLY A 138 8.00 5.88 20.83
N PHE A 139 7.18 6.79 21.36
CA PHE A 139 5.74 6.83 21.12
C PHE A 139 5.38 6.75 19.63
N TRP A 140 5.91 7.66 18.82
CA TRP A 140 5.62 7.70 17.39
C TRP A 140 6.24 6.55 16.61
N LEU A 141 7.46 6.15 16.94
CA LEU A 141 8.10 4.99 16.31
C LEU A 141 7.24 3.74 16.48
N ARG A 142 6.81 3.45 17.72
CA ARG A 142 5.96 2.29 18.02
C ARG A 142 4.58 2.42 17.37
N ALA A 143 3.99 3.62 17.34
CA ALA A 143 2.71 3.83 16.66
C ALA A 143 2.82 3.53 15.15
N LEU A 144 3.88 4.00 14.48
CA LEU A 144 4.12 3.72 13.07
C LEU A 144 4.41 2.23 12.83
N MET A 145 5.27 1.61 13.64
CA MET A 145 5.62 0.19 13.50
C MET A 145 4.47 -0.79 13.77
N ASN A 146 3.40 -0.35 14.42
CA ASN A 146 2.23 -1.19 14.64
C ASN A 146 1.24 -1.19 13.47
N HIS A 147 1.56 -0.47 12.37
CA HIS A 147 0.81 -0.52 11.12
C HIS A 147 1.64 -1.23 10.04
N SER A 148 1.09 -2.28 9.43
CA SER A 148 1.74 -3.15 8.45
C SER A 148 2.49 -2.39 7.35
N LEU A 149 1.80 -1.50 6.61
CA LEU A 149 2.38 -0.67 5.56
C LEU A 149 3.57 0.18 6.01
N LEU A 150 3.56 0.68 7.25
CA LEU A 150 4.56 1.60 7.78
C LEU A 150 5.73 0.87 8.44
N GLU A 151 5.48 -0.33 8.99
CA GLU A 151 6.53 -1.22 9.52
C GLU A 151 7.53 -1.58 8.43
N GLU A 152 7.05 -1.96 7.23
CA GLU A 152 7.90 -2.32 6.08
C GLU A 152 8.82 -1.17 5.63
N LEU A 153 8.40 0.07 5.85
CA LEU A 153 9.13 1.26 5.45
C LEU A 153 10.28 1.59 6.41
N ILE A 154 10.15 1.23 7.69
CA ILE A 154 11.10 1.62 8.76
C ILE A 154 12.18 0.56 8.93
N HIS A 155 13.43 0.93 8.62
CA HIS A 155 14.57 0.02 8.68
C HIS A 155 15.39 0.22 9.97
N GLU A 156 16.20 -0.78 10.35
CA GLU A 156 17.05 -0.73 11.57
C GLU A 156 17.94 0.52 11.65
N ARG A 157 18.37 1.06 10.50
CA ARG A 157 19.21 2.27 10.40
C ARG A 157 18.46 3.54 10.76
N ASP A 158 17.13 3.54 10.63
CA ASP A 158 16.27 4.69 10.88
C ASP A 158 15.96 4.85 12.36
N LEU A 159 15.91 3.75 13.13
CA LEU A 159 15.50 3.72 14.53
C LEU A 159 16.22 4.77 15.40
N PRO A 160 17.55 4.96 15.29
CA PRO A 160 18.25 5.96 16.10
C PRO A 160 17.82 7.41 15.80
N ALA A 161 17.34 7.71 14.59
CA ALA A 161 16.82 9.04 14.27
C ALA A 161 15.39 9.24 14.82
N PHE A 162 14.60 8.17 14.87
CA PHE A 162 13.26 8.17 15.47
C PHE A 162 13.27 8.41 16.99
N GLU A 163 14.37 8.14 17.68
CA GLU A 163 14.54 8.54 19.10
C GLU A 163 14.40 10.06 19.31
N TYR A 164 14.61 10.85 18.26
CA TYR A 164 14.50 12.31 18.29
C TYR A 164 13.17 12.81 17.73
N LEU A 165 12.28 11.93 17.25
CA LEU A 165 10.95 12.32 16.76
C LEU A 165 10.07 12.72 17.95
N VAL A 166 9.68 13.99 17.99
CA VAL A 166 8.90 14.60 19.06
C VAL A 166 7.41 14.50 18.77
N ASP A 167 7.00 14.90 17.57
CA ASP A 167 5.59 14.98 17.18
C ASP A 167 5.39 14.71 15.70
N ILE A 168 4.24 14.12 15.36
CA ILE A 168 3.73 14.06 13.99
C ILE A 168 2.43 14.84 13.96
N ARG A 169 2.42 15.94 13.21
CA ARG A 169 1.22 16.72 12.96
C ARG A 169 0.73 16.48 11.55
N SER A 170 -0.57 16.63 11.41
CA SER A 170 -1.24 16.58 10.12
C SER A 170 -2.26 17.71 10.02
N SER A 171 -2.37 18.27 8.82
CA SER A 171 -3.34 19.31 8.48
C SER A 171 -3.88 19.14 7.07
N SER A 172 -5.20 19.10 6.88
CA SER A 172 -5.82 19.16 5.56
C SER A 172 -5.66 20.56 4.95
N HIS A 173 -5.55 20.63 3.62
CA HIS A 173 -5.56 21.90 2.90
C HIS A 173 -6.94 22.56 2.98
N GLU A 174 -7.01 23.88 3.02
CA GLU A 174 -8.29 24.60 3.02
C GLU A 174 -8.90 24.65 1.61
N ASP A 175 -8.06 24.77 0.57
CA ASP A 175 -8.48 25.04 -0.81
C ASP A 175 -8.67 23.79 -1.68
N ASP A 176 -8.04 22.66 -1.36
CA ASP A 176 -8.13 21.40 -2.13
C ASP A 176 -8.13 20.14 -1.24
N ASN A 177 -8.33 18.96 -1.82
CA ASN A 177 -8.39 17.69 -1.08
C ASN A 177 -7.02 17.20 -0.58
N GLY A 178 -5.99 18.03 -0.70
CA GLY A 178 -4.66 17.75 -0.23
C GLY A 178 -4.51 17.86 1.29
N PHE A 179 -3.34 17.45 1.75
CA PHE A 179 -2.96 17.51 3.15
C PHE A 179 -1.44 17.57 3.31
N LYS A 180 -1.04 18.01 4.50
CA LYS A 180 0.34 18.18 4.91
C LYS A 180 0.64 17.41 6.17
N LEU A 181 1.78 16.72 6.18
CA LEU A 181 2.38 16.07 7.33
C LEU A 181 3.61 16.87 7.77
N GLU A 182 3.77 17.03 9.08
CA GLU A 182 4.94 17.64 9.70
C GLU A 182 5.51 16.71 10.77
N PHE A 183 6.76 16.30 10.60
CA PHE A 183 7.50 15.47 11.53
C PHE A 183 8.49 16.36 12.28
N GLU A 184 8.22 16.64 13.55
CA GLU A 184 9.06 17.49 14.38
C GLU A 184 10.14 16.66 15.09
N PHE A 185 11.39 17.03 14.91
CA PHE A 185 12.54 16.40 15.53
C PHE A 185 13.25 17.34 16.50
N ALA A 186 13.63 16.78 17.66
CA ALA A 186 14.58 17.42 18.55
C ALA A 186 15.96 17.53 17.86
N PRO A 187 16.86 18.41 18.34
CA PRO A 187 18.23 18.47 17.86
C PRO A 187 18.90 17.09 17.91
N ASN A 188 19.26 16.56 16.75
CA ASN A 188 19.71 15.16 16.58
C ASN A 188 21.04 15.09 15.82
N PRO A 189 21.78 13.96 15.85
CA PRO A 189 23.08 13.84 15.18
C PRO A 189 23.00 13.60 13.67
N PHE A 190 21.81 13.39 13.10
CA PHE A 190 21.64 12.94 11.71
C PHE A 190 21.47 14.08 10.71
N PHE A 191 20.64 15.07 11.03
CA PHE A 191 20.33 16.19 10.14
C PHE A 191 20.15 17.50 10.92
N GLU A 192 20.09 18.62 10.21
CA GLU A 192 19.92 19.96 10.78
C GLU A 192 18.45 20.40 10.87
N ASN A 193 17.56 19.82 10.06
CA ASN A 193 16.14 20.12 10.07
C ASN A 193 15.52 19.85 11.44
N THR A 194 14.67 20.77 11.91
CA THR A 194 13.83 20.56 13.09
C THR A 194 12.45 20.05 12.73
N VAL A 195 11.99 20.29 11.50
CA VAL A 195 10.73 19.78 10.96
C VAL A 195 10.98 19.28 9.55
N LEU A 196 10.56 18.04 9.27
CA LEU A 196 10.47 17.49 7.92
C LEU A 196 9.00 17.51 7.51
N THR A 197 8.69 18.10 6.37
CA THR A 197 7.33 18.15 5.85
C THR A 197 7.17 17.26 4.63
N LYS A 198 5.97 16.69 4.51
CA LYS A 198 5.50 16.01 3.30
C LYS A 198 4.10 16.51 2.98
N GLU A 199 3.87 16.94 1.76
CA GLU A 199 2.65 17.63 1.33
C GLU A 199 2.15 17.00 0.04
N TYR A 200 0.84 16.75 -0.03
CA TYR A 200 0.18 16.12 -1.15
C TYR A 200 -0.92 17.06 -1.62
N ASP A 201 -0.84 17.53 -2.86
CA ASP A 201 -1.88 18.34 -3.49
C ASP A 201 -2.80 17.38 -4.25
N VAL A 202 -4.07 17.32 -3.85
CA VAL A 202 -5.04 16.39 -4.43
C VAL A 202 -6.16 17.18 -5.09
N ALA A 203 -6.44 16.86 -6.35
CA ALA A 203 -7.52 17.46 -7.10
C ALA A 203 -8.88 17.19 -6.44
N GLU A 204 -9.87 18.01 -6.77
CA GLU A 204 -11.27 17.57 -6.66
C GLU A 204 -11.45 16.28 -7.48
N ALA A 205 -12.21 15.34 -6.93
CA ALA A 205 -12.45 14.06 -7.57
C ALA A 205 -12.96 14.27 -9.01
N SER A 206 -12.46 13.46 -9.94
CA SER A 206 -12.96 13.49 -11.32
C SER A 206 -14.43 13.06 -11.38
N ASP A 207 -15.06 13.15 -12.55
CA ASP A 207 -16.43 12.63 -12.76
C ASP A 207 -16.56 11.13 -12.40
N ALA A 208 -15.44 10.39 -12.31
CA ALA A 208 -15.38 8.99 -11.86
C ALA A 208 -15.32 8.82 -10.33
N GLY A 209 -15.11 9.89 -9.56
CA GLY A 209 -15.06 9.87 -8.10
C GLY A 209 -13.68 9.61 -7.49
N ASP A 210 -12.65 9.36 -8.31
CA ASP A 210 -11.30 9.05 -7.83
C ASP A 210 -10.49 10.31 -7.48
N ALA A 211 -9.76 10.25 -6.36
CA ALA A 211 -8.83 11.28 -5.95
C ALA A 211 -7.61 11.30 -6.88
N VAL A 212 -7.33 12.46 -7.50
CA VAL A 212 -6.19 12.61 -8.42
C VAL A 212 -5.06 13.36 -7.73
N LEU A 213 -3.93 12.68 -7.51
CA LEU A 213 -2.71 13.29 -6.99
C LEU A 213 -2.12 14.25 -8.04
N ARG A 214 -2.03 15.55 -7.71
CA ARG A 214 -1.48 16.57 -8.62
C ARG A 214 0.00 16.82 -8.39
N ASN A 215 0.40 16.83 -7.11
CA ASN A 215 1.75 17.18 -6.72
C ASN A 215 2.09 16.58 -5.37
N ILE A 216 3.36 16.31 -5.18
CA ILE A 216 3.92 15.67 -3.99
C ILE A 216 5.21 16.39 -3.63
N THR A 217 5.24 17.03 -2.47
CA THR A 217 6.37 17.86 -2.05
C THR A 217 6.93 17.39 -0.73
N GLY A 218 8.19 16.96 -0.73
CA GLY A 218 8.96 16.60 0.46
C GLY A 218 9.99 17.67 0.83
N THR A 219 10.37 17.70 2.10
CA THR A 219 11.49 18.53 2.58
C THR A 219 12.82 17.88 2.24
N GLU A 220 13.71 18.63 1.57
CA GLU A 220 15.11 18.21 1.43
C GLU A 220 15.80 18.12 2.80
N ILE A 221 16.27 16.91 3.14
CA ILE A 221 16.93 16.65 4.41
C ILE A 221 18.38 17.14 4.36
N GLN A 222 18.72 18.03 5.28
CA GLN A 222 20.05 18.60 5.46
C GLN A 222 20.89 17.64 6.31
N TRP A 223 21.29 16.53 5.70
CA TRP A 223 22.09 15.49 6.35
C TRP A 223 23.44 16.03 6.84
N LYS A 224 23.78 15.67 8.07
CA LYS A 224 25.11 15.89 8.63
C LYS A 224 26.11 14.94 7.97
N ALA A 225 27.38 15.33 8.00
CA ALA A 225 28.44 14.60 7.30
C ALA A 225 28.49 13.10 7.67
N GLY A 226 28.23 12.24 6.67
CA GLY A 226 28.25 10.79 6.83
C GLY A 226 27.05 10.19 7.58
N GLN A 227 25.98 10.97 7.75
CA GLN A 227 24.76 10.56 8.47
C GLN A 227 23.54 10.42 7.57
N ASN A 228 23.73 10.47 6.24
CA ASN A 228 22.65 10.19 5.29
C ASN A 228 22.17 8.74 5.47
N LEU A 229 20.93 8.58 5.94
CA LEU A 229 20.34 7.27 6.22
C LEU A 229 19.87 6.56 4.95
N CYS A 230 19.64 7.30 3.87
CA CYS A 230 19.26 6.79 2.54
C CYS A 230 20.46 6.26 1.73
N GLU A 231 21.68 6.30 2.30
CA GLU A 231 22.92 5.89 1.61
C GLU A 231 23.84 5.05 2.52
N VAL A 232 24.59 4.13 1.90
CA VAL A 232 25.64 3.35 2.58
C VAL A 232 26.98 3.52 1.85
N THR A 233 28.00 3.93 2.59
CA THR A 233 29.38 4.01 2.08
C THR A 233 30.13 2.69 2.29
N LYS A 234 30.44 1.98 1.21
CA LYS A 234 31.26 0.75 1.21
C LYS A 234 32.71 1.05 0.82
N LYS A 235 33.67 0.46 1.53
CA LYS A 235 35.11 0.55 1.20
C LYS A 235 35.50 -0.59 0.26
N VAL A 236 35.64 -0.30 -1.02
CA VAL A 236 36.04 -1.27 -2.05
C VAL A 236 37.56 -1.23 -2.26
N LYS A 237 38.22 -2.38 -2.09
CA LYS A 237 39.65 -2.54 -2.42
C LYS A 237 39.79 -2.80 -3.92
N GLN A 238 40.29 -1.82 -4.65
CA GLN A 238 40.67 -2.00 -6.06
C GLN A 238 42.16 -2.32 -6.17
N ARG A 239 42.48 -3.32 -7.00
CA ARG A 239 43.84 -3.67 -7.37
C ARG A 239 44.05 -3.35 -8.84
N ALA A 240 45.04 -2.51 -9.15
CA ALA A 240 45.37 -2.20 -10.54
C ALA A 240 45.90 -3.45 -11.27
N LYS A 241 45.41 -3.70 -12.48
CA LYS A 241 45.78 -4.86 -13.30
C LYS A 241 47.29 -4.78 -13.61
N GLY A 242 48.08 -5.66 -12.98
CA GLY A 242 49.54 -5.67 -13.12
C GLY A 242 50.34 -5.07 -11.96
N SER A 243 49.70 -4.43 -10.97
CA SER A 243 50.37 -3.94 -9.75
C SER A 243 50.01 -4.80 -8.52
N LYS A 244 50.94 -4.88 -7.55
CA LYS A 244 50.68 -5.42 -6.20
C LYS A 244 50.05 -4.38 -5.27
N GLU A 245 49.94 -3.12 -5.71
CA GLU A 245 49.38 -2.03 -4.91
C GLU A 245 47.85 -2.06 -4.94
N THR A 246 47.24 -2.01 -3.75
CA THR A 246 45.78 -1.99 -3.56
C THR A 246 45.36 -0.61 -3.07
N ARG A 247 44.45 0.05 -3.79
CA ARG A 247 43.82 1.31 -3.38
C ARG A 247 42.45 1.01 -2.78
N VAL A 248 42.14 1.59 -1.63
CA VAL A 248 40.79 1.56 -1.06
C VAL A 248 40.02 2.77 -1.61
N ILE A 249 38.90 2.52 -2.27
CA ILE A 249 37.99 3.55 -2.77
C ILE A 249 36.69 3.43 -1.98
N GLN A 250 36.15 4.55 -1.52
CA GLN A 250 34.82 4.59 -0.95
C GLN A 250 33.81 4.73 -2.08
N ARG A 251 32.83 3.83 -2.11
CA ARG A 251 31.69 3.88 -3.02
C ARG A 251 30.44 4.04 -2.16
N THR A 252 29.66 5.08 -2.44
CA THR A 252 28.35 5.29 -1.83
C THR A 252 27.30 4.69 -2.74
N GLU A 253 26.36 3.93 -2.17
CA GLU A 253 25.24 3.30 -2.87
C GLU A 253 23.95 3.65 -2.09
N PRO A 254 22.83 3.91 -2.77
CA PRO A 254 21.53 4.08 -2.11
C PRO A 254 21.15 2.84 -1.30
N CYS A 255 20.38 3.04 -0.24
CA CYS A 255 19.73 1.97 0.52
C CYS A 255 18.33 2.40 0.97
N GLU A 256 17.48 1.42 1.23
CA GLU A 256 16.14 1.64 1.78
C GLU A 256 16.21 2.33 3.15
N SER A 257 15.32 3.29 3.33
CA SER A 257 15.18 4.09 4.55
C SER A 257 13.83 4.79 4.53
N PHE A 258 13.18 4.88 5.68
CA PHE A 258 11.95 5.65 5.85
C PHE A 258 12.09 7.08 5.33
N PHE A 259 13.26 7.69 5.53
CA PHE A 259 13.52 9.09 5.17
C PHE A 259 13.49 9.36 3.65
N GLN A 260 13.44 8.32 2.82
CA GLN A 260 13.25 8.47 1.38
C GLN A 260 11.91 9.09 1.01
N ILE A 261 10.87 8.95 1.84
CA ILE A 261 9.57 9.59 1.61
C ILE A 261 9.69 11.13 1.53
N PHE A 262 10.71 11.74 2.12
CA PHE A 262 10.87 13.21 2.04
C PHE A 262 11.64 13.64 0.80
N THR A 263 12.15 12.71 0.00
CA THR A 263 12.89 13.03 -1.22
C THR A 263 11.93 13.72 -2.18
N PRO A 264 12.25 14.94 -2.65
CA PRO A 264 11.45 15.59 -3.70
C PRO A 264 11.46 14.72 -4.96
N VAL A 265 10.27 14.43 -5.49
CA VAL A 265 10.08 13.70 -6.75
C VAL A 265 9.26 14.58 -7.67
N GLU A 266 9.70 14.74 -8.91
CA GLU A 266 8.92 15.44 -9.93
C GLU A 266 7.86 14.49 -10.49
N MET A 267 6.60 14.92 -10.49
CA MET A 267 5.51 14.15 -11.12
C MET A 267 5.78 14.05 -12.63
N PRO A 268 5.64 12.86 -13.24
CA PRO A 268 5.68 12.73 -14.69
C PRO A 268 4.50 13.49 -15.31
N SER A 269 4.66 13.96 -16.54
CA SER A 269 3.56 14.64 -17.24
C SER A 269 2.50 13.65 -17.71
N GLU A 270 1.24 14.09 -17.86
CA GLU A 270 0.14 13.24 -18.36
C GLU A 270 0.41 12.68 -19.77
N GLU A 271 1.31 13.29 -20.55
CA GLU A 271 1.69 12.83 -21.89
C GLU A 271 2.79 11.75 -21.88
N GLU A 272 3.46 11.55 -20.74
CA GLU A 272 4.57 10.61 -20.57
C GLU A 272 4.05 9.26 -20.05
N GLU A 273 3.73 8.35 -20.98
CA GLU A 273 3.18 7.02 -20.66
C GLU A 273 4.20 5.86 -20.83
N ASP A 274 5.50 6.17 -20.89
CA ASP A 274 6.54 5.15 -20.98
C ASP A 274 6.66 4.30 -19.69
N GLU A 275 7.37 3.18 -19.77
CA GLU A 275 7.50 2.22 -18.66
C GLU A 275 8.11 2.85 -17.39
N ASP A 276 9.08 3.75 -17.54
CA ASP A 276 9.72 4.43 -16.40
C ASP A 276 8.71 5.38 -15.73
N SER A 277 7.92 6.12 -16.50
CA SER A 277 6.87 7.02 -16.01
C SER A 277 5.73 6.26 -15.30
N ARG A 278 5.32 5.10 -15.83
CA ARG A 278 4.33 4.22 -15.17
C ARG A 278 4.85 3.66 -13.85
N MET A 279 6.11 3.20 -13.81
CA MET A 279 6.75 2.71 -12.59
C MET A 279 6.86 3.83 -11.54
N LEU A 280 7.20 5.04 -11.97
CA LEU A 280 7.24 6.22 -11.10
C LEU A 280 5.85 6.55 -10.53
N MET A 281 4.79 6.52 -11.36
CA MET A 281 3.43 6.73 -10.88
C MET A 281 3.01 5.68 -9.84
N ARG A 282 3.33 4.40 -10.05
CA ARG A 282 3.09 3.35 -9.02
C ARG A 282 3.79 3.68 -7.71
N GLN A 283 5.05 4.13 -7.77
CA GLN A 283 5.80 4.54 -6.58
C GLN A 283 5.15 5.74 -5.87
N LEU A 284 4.69 6.73 -6.63
CA LEU A 284 4.02 7.91 -6.10
C LEU A 284 2.65 7.60 -5.49
N THR A 285 1.90 6.64 -6.06
CA THR A 285 0.66 6.12 -5.48
C THR A 285 0.93 5.44 -4.15
N ARG A 286 1.95 4.57 -4.06
CA ARG A 286 2.36 3.94 -2.78
C ARG A 286 2.76 4.99 -1.75
N ASP A 287 3.51 6.01 -2.16
CA ASP A 287 3.89 7.12 -1.30
C ASP A 287 2.67 7.89 -0.78
N PHE A 288 1.70 8.20 -1.67
CA PHE A 288 0.44 8.82 -1.27
C PHE A 288 -0.33 7.97 -0.26
N GLN A 289 -0.41 6.65 -0.47
CA GLN A 289 -1.05 5.73 0.48
C GLN A 289 -0.38 5.76 1.86
N ILE A 290 0.96 5.81 1.92
CA ILE A 290 1.70 5.99 3.18
C ILE A 290 1.32 7.32 3.85
N GLY A 291 1.34 8.42 3.09
CA GLY A 291 0.98 9.74 3.61
C GLY A 291 -0.46 9.80 4.13
N PHE A 292 -1.40 9.25 3.36
CA PHE A 292 -2.82 9.18 3.67
C PHE A 292 -3.07 8.33 4.92
N THR A 293 -2.40 7.20 5.04
CA THR A 293 -2.44 6.35 6.24
C THR A 293 -2.01 7.11 7.49
N ILE A 294 -0.93 7.90 7.40
CA ILE A 294 -0.48 8.72 8.53
C ILE A 294 -1.50 9.81 8.87
N HIS A 295 -2.09 10.45 7.85
CA HIS A 295 -3.09 11.51 7.99
C HIS A 295 -4.39 11.03 8.65
N GLU A 296 -4.99 9.96 8.11
CA GLU A 296 -6.35 9.51 8.47
C GLU A 296 -6.36 8.48 9.60
N SER A 297 -5.29 7.69 9.75
CA SER A 297 -5.25 6.58 10.70
C SER A 297 -4.30 6.83 11.86
N ILE A 298 -3.02 7.06 11.58
CA ILE A 298 -2.00 7.14 12.63
C ILE A 298 -2.19 8.37 13.50
N VAL A 299 -2.25 9.58 12.92
CA VAL A 299 -2.34 10.82 13.70
C VAL A 299 -3.63 10.89 14.53
N PRO A 300 -4.83 10.54 14.02
CA PRO A 300 -6.05 10.58 14.81
C PRO A 300 -6.10 9.54 15.92
N GLN A 301 -5.51 8.36 15.72
CA GLN A 301 -5.59 7.23 16.64
C GLN A 301 -4.23 6.83 17.23
N ALA A 302 -3.28 7.77 17.33
CA ALA A 302 -1.88 7.48 17.67
C ALA A 302 -1.68 6.67 18.95
N VAL A 303 -2.55 6.85 19.95
CA VAL A 303 -2.49 6.08 21.21
C VAL A 303 -2.93 4.62 21.01
N LEU A 304 -3.95 4.38 20.19
CA LEU A 304 -4.40 3.02 19.84
C LEU A 304 -3.33 2.31 19.01
N TRP A 305 -2.72 3.02 18.05
CA TRP A 305 -1.58 2.51 17.30
C TRP A 305 -0.39 2.21 18.22
N PHE A 306 -0.01 3.13 19.12
CA PHE A 306 1.07 2.90 20.09
C PHE A 306 0.83 1.68 20.99
N THR A 307 -0.40 1.51 21.49
CA THR A 307 -0.77 0.38 22.37
C THR A 307 -0.96 -0.93 21.62
N GLY A 308 -1.19 -0.88 20.30
CA GLY A 308 -1.51 -2.04 19.47
C GLY A 308 -2.99 -2.44 19.53
N GLU A 309 -3.86 -1.53 20.00
CA GLU A 309 -5.32 -1.73 20.06
C GLU A 309 -6.03 -1.26 18.79
N ALA A 310 -5.32 -0.51 17.93
CA ALA A 310 -5.85 -0.13 16.63
C ALA A 310 -6.07 -1.37 15.75
N VAL A 311 -7.15 -1.35 14.98
CA VAL A 311 -7.47 -2.38 13.99
C VAL A 311 -7.16 -1.79 12.63
N GLU A 312 -6.28 -2.43 11.88
CA GLU A 312 -6.13 -2.16 10.45
C GLU A 312 -7.48 -2.45 9.80
N ALA A 313 -8.07 -1.46 9.14
CA ALA A 313 -9.21 -1.75 8.29
C ALA A 313 -8.69 -2.70 7.20
N ASP A 314 -9.27 -3.89 7.08
CA ASP A 314 -8.92 -4.87 6.04
C ASP A 314 -9.06 -4.18 4.67
N SER A 315 -7.96 -3.63 4.14
CA SER A 315 -7.92 -3.09 2.80
C SER A 315 -7.57 -4.27 1.89
N ASP A 316 -8.59 -4.94 1.37
CA ASP A 316 -8.48 -5.97 0.32
C ASP A 316 -7.96 -5.40 -1.03
N TYR A 317 -7.12 -4.37 -1.01
CA TYR A 317 -6.51 -3.76 -2.19
C TYR A 317 -5.02 -4.06 -2.18
N ASP A 318 -4.67 -5.25 -2.67
CA ASP A 318 -3.29 -5.61 -3.02
C ASP A 318 -3.06 -5.27 -4.50
N PRO A 319 -2.33 -4.19 -4.83
CA PRO A 319 -2.03 -3.85 -6.21
C PRO A 319 -1.06 -4.84 -6.89
N GLU A 320 -0.51 -5.83 -6.17
CA GLU A 320 0.36 -6.86 -6.75
C GLU A 320 -0.40 -8.10 -7.28
N GLU A 321 -1.72 -8.22 -7.10
CA GLU A 321 -2.50 -9.32 -7.71
C GLU A 321 -2.86 -9.09 -9.19
N ASP A 322 -2.56 -7.91 -9.78
CA ASP A 322 -2.85 -7.59 -11.19
C ASP A 322 -1.69 -7.93 -12.18
N GLU A 323 -0.70 -8.73 -11.78
CA GLU A 323 0.44 -9.11 -12.65
C GLU A 323 0.36 -10.54 -13.24
N ASP A 324 -0.82 -11.08 -13.54
CA ASP A 324 -0.99 -12.31 -14.34
C ASP A 324 -1.77 -12.05 -15.65
N PHE A 325 -1.25 -11.16 -16.49
CA PHE A 325 -1.51 -11.23 -17.94
C PHE A 325 -0.56 -12.26 -18.54
N GLU A 326 -0.95 -13.55 -18.49
CA GLU A 326 -0.31 -14.56 -19.34
C GLU A 326 -0.49 -14.16 -20.80
N GLU A 327 0.63 -13.83 -21.44
CA GLU A 327 0.73 -13.56 -22.88
C GLU A 327 0.41 -14.87 -23.63
N ASP A 328 -0.81 -14.94 -24.17
CA ASP A 328 -1.30 -16.08 -24.96
C ASP A 328 -0.50 -16.15 -26.28
N GLU A 329 0.63 -16.85 -26.28
CA GLU A 329 1.38 -17.19 -27.50
C GLU A 329 0.56 -18.22 -28.31
N GLU A 330 -0.31 -17.69 -29.17
CA GLU A 330 -1.07 -18.43 -30.18
C GLU A 330 -0.15 -19.36 -31.02
N SER A 331 -0.45 -20.65 -30.89
CA SER A 331 0.14 -21.75 -31.63
C SER A 331 -0.41 -21.79 -33.06
N ASP A 332 0.42 -21.52 -34.06
CA ASP A 332 0.14 -21.94 -35.44
C ASP A 332 1.08 -23.07 -35.88
N SER A 333 0.48 -24.25 -36.05
CA SER A 333 1.12 -25.46 -36.55
C SER A 333 0.93 -25.56 -38.06
N ASP A 334 2.00 -25.88 -38.80
CA ASP A 334 1.83 -26.57 -40.08
C ASP A 334 2.92 -27.64 -40.28
N GLU A 335 2.46 -28.88 -40.45
CA GLU A 335 3.25 -30.09 -40.69
C GLU A 335 3.51 -30.29 -42.20
N GLU A 336 4.72 -30.70 -42.61
CA GLU A 336 4.90 -32.00 -43.31
C GLU A 336 6.38 -32.36 -43.59
N GLU A 337 6.80 -33.47 -42.97
CA GLU A 337 7.52 -34.66 -43.50
C GLU A 337 8.70 -34.55 -44.51
N GLY A 338 9.82 -35.19 -44.13
CA GLY A 338 10.91 -35.55 -45.05
C GLY A 338 12.18 -36.11 -44.39
N ALA A 339 12.16 -37.38 -43.94
CA ALA A 339 13.33 -38.13 -43.44
C ALA A 339 14.26 -38.64 -44.60
N PRO A 340 15.42 -39.33 -44.37
CA PRO A 340 16.43 -39.29 -43.29
C PRO A 340 17.92 -39.28 -43.79
N ARG A 341 18.91 -39.09 -42.88
CA ARG A 341 20.11 -39.96 -42.60
C ARG A 341 21.49 -39.28 -42.33
N ARG A 342 22.17 -39.91 -41.36
CA ARG A 342 23.63 -40.17 -41.13
C ARG A 342 24.44 -39.15 -40.31
N GLY A 343 24.91 -39.64 -39.15
CA GLY A 343 25.75 -38.89 -38.22
C GLY A 343 27.27 -39.01 -38.40
N LYS A 344 28.00 -38.49 -37.40
CA LYS A 344 29.35 -38.90 -36.99
C LYS A 344 29.78 -38.23 -35.67
N ASN A 345 30.32 -39.07 -34.79
CA ASN A 345 31.04 -38.85 -33.53
C ASN A 345 31.98 -37.64 -33.44
N LYS A 346 32.18 -37.15 -32.19
CA LYS A 346 33.44 -37.22 -31.39
C LYS A 346 33.15 -36.72 -29.95
N LYS A 347 33.23 -37.57 -28.91
CA LYS A 347 34.34 -37.76 -27.92
C LYS A 347 34.74 -36.44 -27.21
N PHE A 348 34.68 -36.29 -25.88
CA PHE A 348 35.43 -36.98 -24.79
C PHE A 348 34.56 -37.03 -23.49
N ALA A 349 34.39 -38.16 -22.77
CA ALA A 349 35.26 -38.79 -21.74
C ALA A 349 35.57 -37.86 -20.53
N ALA A 350 34.80 -37.93 -19.43
CA ALA A 350 34.91 -38.86 -18.28
C ALA A 350 36.15 -38.55 -17.40
N LEU A 351 35.97 -37.95 -16.22
CA LEU A 351 35.57 -38.50 -14.91
C LEU A 351 36.82 -38.79 -14.04
N GLY A 352 36.73 -38.47 -12.74
CA GLY A 352 37.71 -38.97 -11.77
C GLY A 352 37.71 -38.26 -10.43
N GLU A 353 36.77 -38.64 -9.56
CA GLU A 353 36.76 -38.38 -8.12
C GLU A 353 38.05 -38.81 -7.41
N ALA A 354 38.40 -38.15 -6.31
CA ALA A 354 38.59 -38.77 -4.98
C ALA A 354 39.01 -37.69 -3.96
N GLY A 355 38.33 -37.66 -2.80
CA GLY A 355 38.58 -36.72 -1.73
C GLY A 355 39.73 -37.10 -0.78
N ALA A 356 39.97 -36.25 0.21
CA ALA A 356 40.45 -36.61 1.55
C ALA A 356 40.50 -35.36 2.45
N ALA A 357 40.04 -35.55 3.68
CA ALA A 357 40.14 -34.61 4.79
C ALA A 357 41.60 -34.35 5.22
N SER A 358 41.90 -33.17 5.75
CA SER A 358 42.65 -33.05 7.02
C SER A 358 42.65 -31.62 7.58
N THR A 359 42.64 -31.57 8.90
CA THR A 359 42.77 -30.49 9.87
C THR A 359 44.12 -29.75 9.81
N GLU A 360 44.16 -28.45 10.14
CA GLU A 360 45.19 -27.86 11.04
C GLU A 360 44.91 -26.39 11.45
N LYS A 361 45.46 -26.03 12.62
CA LYS A 361 45.16 -24.90 13.55
C LYS A 361 45.72 -23.51 13.16
N PRO A 362 45.27 -22.41 13.81
CA PRO A 362 45.78 -21.05 13.59
C PRO A 362 47.07 -20.76 14.41
N PRO A 363 47.94 -19.82 13.97
CA PRO A 363 49.09 -19.39 14.77
C PRO A 363 48.79 -18.21 15.70
N GLU A 364 49.25 -18.35 16.94
CA GLU A 364 49.43 -17.30 17.95
C GLU A 364 50.53 -16.30 17.54
N CYS A 365 50.33 -15.01 17.79
CA CYS A 365 51.38 -13.98 17.78
C CYS A 365 51.77 -13.60 19.21
N LYS A 366 53.06 -13.80 19.54
CA LYS A 366 53.73 -13.27 20.73
C LYS A 366 54.42 -11.95 20.41
N ASN A 367 54.37 -11.07 21.40
CA ASN A 367 55.03 -9.78 21.52
C ASN A 367 56.50 -9.75 21.06
N GLN A 368 56.87 -8.62 20.45
CA GLN A 368 58.01 -7.82 20.88
C GLN A 368 57.67 -6.34 20.79
#